data_AF-A0A9N9H210-F1
#
_entry.id   AF-A0A9N9H210-F1
#
_cell.length_a   1.000
_cell.length_b   1.000
_cell.length_c   1.000
_cell.angle_alpha   90.00
_cell.angle_beta   90.00
_cell.angle_gamma   90.00
#
_symmetry.space_group_name_H-M   'P 1'
#
loop_
_entity.id
_entity.type
_entity.pdbx_description
1 polymer ?
#
loop_
_entity_poly.entity_id
_entity_poly.type
_entity_poly.pdbx_seq_one_letter_code
_entity_poly.pdbx_strand_id
1 'polypeptide(L)'
;MEDERPIRPQVVDGPQIGKSAGNFFQTDHDLLVQERRAAKRDNKAGEPIEITSKVLCLLPAEDEKNTLEHVYVGESGFLARKINISTGKTVKSFKGHTGPVTCLGLWHKNGEEYLITGSWDKTLIKWNTKTKEQSKIFTKHTDFVKSLTIAHTTGTLYSGSSDRLILSWNLNDGDLLPVIMKGHTRGVEDLVLDESETYLYSASSDSHIRKWNPTTGECLQIFEDHLTSVYFLRLFDEVMWSASADKTVKRWDLDTGKVDTTFPHPDFVKCLAVLGPYLITGGRDEVIRVFDIGTGKTIKEIEGHFDEVSCMAIRGTMVYTGSLDCTVRRWSVTAKDLIQSNDAEKSKSEYKSSSLSTTATKTKPDFSLLTEEEEKELAELMESDDE
;
A
#
# COMPACT_ATOMS: atom_id res chain seq x y z
N MET A 1 -18.90 -29.58 51.92
CA MET A 1 -19.69 -28.37 51.62
C MET A 1 -18.66 -27.29 51.39
N GLU A 2 -18.18 -27.23 50.16
CA GLU A 2 -17.15 -26.28 49.73
C GLU A 2 -17.85 -25.07 49.13
N ASP A 3 -17.47 -23.88 49.59
CA ASP A 3 -18.03 -22.58 49.19
C ASP A 3 -17.62 -22.23 47.75
N GLU A 4 -18.51 -22.44 46.79
CA GLU A 4 -18.39 -21.83 45.46
C GLU A 4 -18.76 -20.34 45.54
N ARG A 5 -17.74 -19.46 45.52
CA ARG A 5 -17.96 -18.03 45.28
C ARG A 5 -18.14 -17.79 43.78
N PRO A 6 -19.18 -17.07 43.33
CA PRO A 6 -19.36 -16.80 41.91
C PRO A 6 -18.32 -15.79 41.40
N ILE A 7 -17.61 -16.17 40.35
CA ILE A 7 -16.68 -15.32 39.60
C ILE A 7 -17.50 -14.19 38.96
N ARG A 8 -17.23 -12.93 39.36
CA ARG A 8 -17.82 -11.76 38.70
C ARG A 8 -17.33 -11.72 37.24
N PRO A 9 -18.22 -11.53 36.25
CA PRO A 9 -17.78 -11.30 34.88
C PRO A 9 -16.96 -10.00 34.83
N GLN A 10 -15.78 -10.08 34.22
CA GLN A 10 -15.00 -8.88 33.88
C GLN A 10 -15.86 -8.01 32.97
N VAL A 11 -16.11 -6.77 33.42
CA VAL A 11 -16.73 -5.74 32.59
C VAL A 11 -15.73 -5.46 31.47
N VAL A 12 -16.03 -5.97 30.28
CA VAL A 12 -15.32 -5.55 29.08
C VAL A 12 -15.78 -4.13 28.83
N ASP A 13 -14.91 -3.16 29.07
CA ASP A 13 -15.20 -1.76 28.77
C ASP A 13 -15.65 -1.66 27.30
N GLY A 14 -16.90 -1.25 27.10
CA GLY A 14 -17.42 -0.92 25.78
C GLY A 14 -16.62 0.23 25.17
N PRO A 15 -16.77 0.49 23.85
CA PRO A 15 -16.08 1.60 23.20
C PRO A 15 -16.32 2.89 23.98
N GLN A 16 -15.23 3.50 24.47
CA GLN A 16 -15.26 4.75 25.23
C GLN A 16 -15.78 5.85 24.30
N ILE A 17 -17.05 6.20 24.46
CA ILE A 17 -17.70 7.32 23.77
C ILE A 17 -17.08 8.60 24.33
N GLY A 18 -16.69 9.53 23.46
CA GLY A 18 -16.00 10.76 23.84
C GLY A 18 -16.69 11.49 24.99
N LYS A 19 -15.91 11.85 26.02
CA LYS A 19 -16.41 12.44 27.28
C LYS A 19 -16.94 13.89 27.15
N SER A 20 -16.87 14.48 25.96
CA SER A 20 -17.26 15.88 25.70
C SER A 20 -18.63 15.97 25.03
N ALA A 21 -19.45 16.94 25.48
CA ALA A 21 -20.84 17.13 25.05
C ALA A 21 -21.01 17.40 23.53
N GLY A 22 -19.92 17.68 22.80
CA GLY A 22 -19.93 17.86 21.34
C GLY A 22 -19.59 16.61 20.52
N ASN A 23 -19.10 15.52 21.14
CA ASN A 23 -18.49 14.39 20.45
C ASN A 23 -19.25 13.06 20.68
N PHE A 24 -20.56 13.12 20.92
CA PHE A 24 -21.42 11.99 21.36
C PHE A 24 -21.39 10.73 20.46
N PHE A 25 -20.88 10.83 19.23
CA PHE A 25 -20.74 9.71 18.29
C PHE A 25 -19.29 9.39 17.87
N GLN A 26 -18.29 10.08 18.43
CA GLN A 26 -16.89 9.84 18.13
C GLN A 26 -16.20 9.16 19.31
N THR A 27 -15.42 8.12 19.02
CA THR A 27 -14.61 7.48 20.04
C THR A 27 -13.39 8.34 20.36
N ASP A 28 -12.83 8.19 21.56
CA ASP A 28 -11.57 8.86 21.92
C ASP A 28 -10.45 8.54 20.90
N HIS A 29 -10.48 7.34 20.31
CA HIS A 29 -9.55 6.95 19.25
C HIS A 29 -9.73 7.77 17.96
N ASP A 30 -10.97 8.01 17.52
CA ASP A 30 -11.25 8.79 16.32
C ASP A 30 -10.79 10.24 16.47
N LEU A 31 -10.97 10.81 17.67
CA LEU A 31 -10.50 12.15 18.01
C LEU A 31 -8.97 12.24 17.96
N LEU A 32 -8.26 11.29 18.55
CA LEU A 32 -6.79 11.23 18.49
C LEU A 32 -6.29 11.09 17.05
N VAL A 33 -6.96 10.31 16.21
CA VAL A 33 -6.62 10.18 14.79
C VAL A 33 -6.85 11.51 14.06
N GLN A 34 -7.95 12.22 14.34
CA GLN A 34 -8.21 13.53 13.74
C GLN A 34 -7.17 14.58 14.15
N GLU A 35 -6.81 14.63 15.44
CA GLU A 35 -5.78 15.54 15.95
C GLU A 35 -4.41 15.24 15.33
N ARG A 36 -4.03 13.96 15.24
CA ARG A 36 -2.80 13.51 14.56
C ARG A 36 -2.79 13.94 13.10
N ARG A 37 -3.88 13.73 12.37
CA ARG A 37 -4.01 14.11 10.96
C ARG A 37 -3.93 15.63 10.79
N ALA A 38 -4.60 16.39 11.66
CA ALA A 38 -4.55 17.85 11.64
C ALA A 38 -3.12 18.36 11.87
N ALA A 39 -2.36 17.77 12.79
CA ALA A 39 -0.97 18.14 13.07
C ALA A 39 -0.03 17.87 11.89
N LYS A 40 -0.27 16.80 11.11
CA LYS A 40 0.55 16.42 9.95
C LYS A 40 0.08 17.05 8.62
N ARG A 41 -1.09 17.68 8.58
CA ARG A 41 -1.72 18.20 7.36
C ARG A 41 -0.81 19.15 6.57
N ASP A 42 -0.08 20.01 7.28
CA ASP A 42 0.78 21.03 6.67
C ASP A 42 2.18 20.51 6.30
N ASN A 43 2.40 19.20 6.35
CA ASN A 43 3.67 18.59 5.99
C ASN A 43 3.98 18.76 4.49
N LYS A 44 5.06 19.49 4.19
CA LYS A 44 5.51 19.81 2.82
C LYS A 44 6.47 18.76 2.22
N ALA A 45 6.81 17.71 2.95
CA ALA A 45 7.71 16.66 2.45
C ALA A 45 7.17 16.01 1.17
N GLY A 46 8.00 15.87 0.14
CA GLY A 46 7.60 15.23 -1.13
C GLY A 46 6.70 16.09 -2.01
N GLU A 47 6.71 17.42 -1.86
CA GLU A 47 6.00 18.38 -2.71
C GLU A 47 4.52 17.99 -2.98
N PRO A 48 3.66 18.09 -1.96
CA PRO A 48 2.28 17.60 -2.05
C PRO A 48 1.48 18.36 -3.11
N ILE A 49 0.86 17.61 -4.02
CA ILE A 49 -0.14 18.08 -4.96
C ILE A 49 -1.51 17.71 -4.39
N GLU A 50 -2.27 18.71 -3.95
CA GLU A 50 -3.61 18.52 -3.40
C GLU A 50 -4.62 18.21 -4.50
N ILE A 51 -5.41 17.16 -4.28
CA ILE A 51 -6.51 16.73 -5.13
C ILE A 51 -7.80 16.86 -4.32
N THR A 52 -8.94 17.04 -5.01
CA THR A 52 -10.23 17.24 -4.35
C THR A 52 -10.77 16.00 -3.63
N SER A 53 -10.20 14.83 -3.87
CA SER A 53 -10.71 13.55 -3.40
C SER A 53 -9.57 12.57 -3.16
N LYS A 54 -9.86 11.48 -2.44
CA LYS A 54 -8.87 10.47 -2.07
C LYS A 54 -8.30 9.84 -3.33
N VAL A 55 -6.99 9.67 -3.34
CA VAL A 55 -6.29 8.99 -4.44
C VAL A 55 -6.35 7.49 -4.17
N LEU A 56 -6.71 6.71 -5.19
CA LEU A 56 -6.82 5.25 -5.07
C LEU A 56 -5.82 4.52 -5.97
N CYS A 57 -5.54 5.08 -7.14
CA CYS A 57 -4.58 4.53 -8.09
C CYS A 57 -3.88 5.65 -8.84
N LEU A 58 -2.66 5.36 -9.30
CA LEU A 58 -1.84 6.31 -10.03
C LEU A 58 -1.08 5.60 -11.14
N LEU A 59 -0.89 6.30 -12.26
CA LEU A 59 -0.20 5.77 -13.42
C LEU A 59 0.58 6.91 -14.11
N PRO A 60 1.91 6.86 -14.19
CA PRO A 60 2.70 7.84 -14.94
C PRO A 60 2.26 7.86 -16.41
N ALA A 61 2.10 9.05 -16.98
CA ALA A 61 1.79 9.19 -18.40
C ALA A 61 3.07 9.13 -19.23
N GLU A 62 3.00 8.49 -20.40
CA GLU A 62 4.04 8.56 -21.41
C GLU A 62 3.72 9.67 -22.40
N ASP A 63 4.34 10.84 -22.25
CA ASP A 63 4.25 11.87 -23.29
C ASP A 63 5.27 11.61 -24.40
N GLU A 64 4.93 11.99 -25.64
CA GLU A 64 5.79 11.86 -26.84
C GLU A 64 7.17 12.51 -26.70
N LYS A 65 7.35 13.42 -25.73
CA LYS A 65 8.62 14.09 -25.41
C LYS A 65 9.40 13.44 -24.27
N ASN A 66 8.89 12.35 -23.70
CA ASN A 66 9.43 11.65 -22.53
C ASN A 66 9.69 12.59 -21.32
N THR A 67 8.96 13.69 -21.26
CA THR A 67 9.00 14.63 -20.14
C THR A 67 8.18 14.06 -19.00
N LEU A 68 8.76 13.97 -17.79
CA LEU A 68 8.17 13.41 -16.56
C LEU A 68 7.03 14.29 -15.98
N GLU A 69 6.24 14.90 -16.84
CA GLU A 69 5.39 16.02 -16.45
C GLU A 69 3.99 15.60 -16.06
N HIS A 70 3.49 14.43 -16.48
CA HIS A 70 2.10 14.09 -16.28
C HIS A 70 1.87 12.73 -15.62
N VAL A 71 0.85 12.66 -14.76
CA VAL A 71 0.39 11.44 -14.10
C VAL A 71 -1.12 11.35 -14.22
N TYR A 72 -1.62 10.15 -14.51
CA TYR A 72 -3.02 9.80 -14.39
C TYR A 72 -3.33 9.38 -12.96
N VAL A 73 -4.42 9.90 -12.41
CA VAL A 73 -4.87 9.65 -11.04
C VAL A 73 -6.33 9.22 -11.05
N GLY A 74 -6.63 8.11 -10.36
CA GLY A 74 -7.99 7.65 -10.11
C GLY A 74 -8.44 8.05 -8.72
N GLU A 75 -9.61 8.67 -8.65
CA GLU A 75 -10.14 9.28 -7.43
C GLU A 75 -11.32 8.50 -6.87
N SER A 76 -11.50 8.60 -5.55
CA SER A 76 -12.74 8.16 -4.89
C SER A 76 -13.96 8.98 -5.34
N GLY A 77 -13.75 10.17 -5.92
CA GLY A 77 -14.78 11.07 -6.46
C GLY A 77 -15.29 10.70 -7.87
N PHE A 78 -15.16 9.43 -8.26
CA PHE A 78 -15.69 8.85 -9.51
C PHE A 78 -15.08 9.43 -10.78
N LEU A 79 -13.86 9.93 -10.66
CA LEU A 79 -13.15 10.66 -11.70
C LEU A 79 -11.75 10.07 -11.90
N ALA A 80 -11.31 10.04 -13.16
CA ALA A 80 -9.89 9.96 -13.47
C ALA A 80 -9.39 11.31 -14.00
N ARG A 81 -8.19 11.73 -13.61
CA ARG A 81 -7.56 12.98 -14.08
C ARG A 81 -6.18 12.72 -14.66
N LYS A 82 -5.78 13.52 -15.65
CA LYS A 82 -4.38 13.72 -16.02
C LYS A 82 -3.90 15.01 -15.35
N ILE A 83 -2.94 14.92 -14.45
CA ILE A 83 -2.39 16.05 -13.69
C ILE A 83 -0.98 16.32 -14.16
N ASN A 84 -0.62 17.60 -14.28
CA ASN A 84 0.76 18.00 -14.50
C ASN A 84 1.47 18.13 -13.14
N ILE A 85 2.51 17.35 -12.92
CA ILE A 85 3.24 17.25 -11.64
C ILE A 85 3.93 18.57 -11.30
N SER A 86 4.55 19.23 -12.28
CA SER A 86 5.32 20.46 -12.05
C SER A 86 4.44 21.64 -11.64
N THR A 87 3.19 21.66 -12.09
CA THR A 87 2.26 22.76 -11.83
C THR A 87 1.14 22.41 -10.86
N GLY A 88 0.94 21.12 -10.57
CA GLY A 88 -0.21 20.59 -9.82
C GLY A 88 -1.55 20.76 -10.54
N LYS A 89 -1.58 21.26 -11.78
CA LYS A 89 -2.82 21.57 -12.49
C LYS A 89 -3.39 20.35 -13.19
N THR A 90 -4.72 20.20 -13.12
CA THR A 90 -5.44 19.21 -13.91
C THR A 90 -5.45 19.61 -15.38
N VAL A 91 -4.91 18.75 -16.26
CA VAL A 91 -4.89 18.93 -17.71
C VAL A 91 -6.15 18.35 -18.35
N LYS A 92 -6.52 17.13 -17.94
CA LYS A 92 -7.70 16.42 -18.45
C LYS A 92 -8.46 15.76 -17.30
N SER A 93 -9.77 15.66 -17.46
CA SER A 93 -10.66 14.96 -16.54
C SER A 93 -11.61 14.06 -17.32
N PHE A 94 -11.79 12.83 -16.83
CA PHE A 94 -12.58 11.77 -17.46
C PHE A 94 -13.76 11.44 -16.54
N LYS A 95 -14.95 11.92 -16.92
CA LYS A 95 -16.21 11.77 -16.17
C LYS A 95 -17.11 10.75 -16.84
N GLY A 96 -17.52 9.72 -16.12
CA GLY A 96 -18.45 8.71 -16.62
C GLY A 96 -18.77 7.61 -15.64
N HIS A 97 -17.83 7.28 -14.75
CA HIS A 97 -18.08 6.31 -13.69
C HIS A 97 -19.07 6.82 -12.64
N THR A 98 -19.78 5.88 -12.02
CA THR A 98 -20.73 6.16 -10.92
C THR A 98 -20.21 5.72 -9.55
N GLY A 99 -18.98 5.18 -9.51
CA GLY A 99 -18.29 4.74 -8.30
C GLY A 99 -16.80 5.07 -8.33
N PRO A 100 -16.08 4.86 -7.21
CA PRO A 100 -14.65 5.13 -7.10
C PRO A 100 -13.83 4.47 -8.21
N VAL A 101 -12.86 5.20 -8.78
CA VAL A 101 -11.93 4.66 -9.80
C VAL A 101 -10.76 4.01 -9.08
N THR A 102 -10.65 2.69 -9.21
CA THR A 102 -9.70 1.85 -8.44
C THR A 102 -8.47 1.44 -9.20
N CYS A 103 -8.54 1.37 -10.53
CA CYS A 103 -7.42 0.95 -11.35
C CYS A 103 -7.40 1.70 -12.68
N LEU A 104 -6.18 1.87 -13.21
CA LEU A 104 -5.89 2.60 -14.43
C LEU A 104 -4.90 1.80 -15.27
N GLY A 105 -5.07 1.86 -16.59
CA GLY A 105 -4.13 1.30 -17.56
C GLY A 105 -4.01 2.19 -18.78
N LEU A 106 -2.83 2.25 -19.37
CA LEU A 106 -2.59 2.94 -20.63
C LEU A 106 -2.41 1.92 -21.74
N TRP A 107 -3.08 2.15 -22.85
CA TRP A 107 -2.94 1.35 -24.05
C TRP A 107 -2.63 2.25 -25.23
N HIS A 108 -1.51 1.96 -25.90
CA HIS A 108 -1.07 2.70 -27.08
C HIS A 108 -1.32 1.85 -28.31
N LYS A 109 -2.05 2.41 -29.30
CA LYS A 109 -2.26 1.76 -30.59
C LYS A 109 -2.26 2.80 -31.70
N ASN A 110 -1.53 2.53 -32.78
CA ASN A 110 -1.48 3.38 -33.99
C ASN A 110 -1.14 4.86 -33.71
N GLY A 111 -0.31 5.15 -32.70
CA GLY A 111 0.03 6.54 -32.32
C GLY A 111 -1.07 7.27 -31.55
N GLU A 112 -2.08 6.54 -31.08
CA GLU A 112 -3.11 7.04 -30.17
C GLU A 112 -2.96 6.40 -28.79
N GLU A 113 -3.18 7.22 -27.76
CA GLU A 113 -3.17 6.82 -26.37
C GLU A 113 -4.61 6.66 -25.89
N TYR A 114 -4.90 5.52 -25.29
CA TYR A 114 -6.17 5.19 -24.67
C TYR A 114 -5.96 4.97 -23.18
N LEU A 115 -6.78 5.62 -22.36
CA LEU A 115 -6.83 5.36 -20.93
C LEU A 115 -7.93 4.33 -20.67
N ILE A 116 -7.65 3.32 -19.87
CA ILE A 116 -8.64 2.35 -19.40
C ILE A 116 -8.79 2.57 -17.91
N THR A 117 -10.03 2.72 -17.45
CA THR A 117 -10.36 2.95 -16.04
C THR A 117 -11.27 1.84 -15.55
N GLY A 118 -10.99 1.27 -14.38
CA GLY A 118 -11.87 0.35 -13.68
C GLY A 118 -12.44 0.97 -12.42
N SER A 119 -13.68 0.62 -12.07
CA SER A 119 -14.41 1.25 -10.97
C SER A 119 -15.22 0.26 -10.14
N TRP A 120 -15.58 0.71 -8.93
CA TRP A 120 -16.59 0.08 -8.08
C TRP A 120 -18.00 0.13 -8.67
N ASP A 121 -18.25 0.87 -9.74
CA ASP A 121 -19.51 0.72 -10.49
C ASP A 121 -19.59 -0.57 -11.32
N LYS A 122 -18.60 -1.46 -11.19
CA LYS A 122 -18.51 -2.78 -11.82
C LYS A 122 -18.22 -2.73 -13.32
N THR A 123 -17.87 -1.54 -13.82
CA THR A 123 -17.56 -1.33 -15.23
C THR A 123 -16.10 -0.98 -15.42
N LEU A 124 -15.61 -1.25 -16.63
CA LEU A 124 -14.39 -0.63 -17.14
C LEU A 124 -14.76 0.30 -18.29
N ILE A 125 -14.08 1.43 -18.42
CA ILE A 125 -14.29 2.37 -19.52
C ILE A 125 -12.97 2.61 -20.23
N LYS A 126 -12.98 2.49 -21.56
CA LYS A 126 -11.89 2.89 -22.45
C LYS A 126 -12.15 4.31 -22.95
N TRP A 127 -11.18 5.19 -22.74
CA TRP A 127 -11.22 6.60 -23.09
C TRP A 127 -10.18 6.89 -24.16
N ASN A 128 -10.54 7.70 -25.17
CA ASN A 128 -9.52 8.29 -26.03
C ASN A 128 -8.93 9.50 -25.32
N THR A 129 -7.61 9.53 -25.07
CA THR A 129 -7.02 10.62 -24.30
C THR A 129 -7.00 11.95 -25.05
N LYS A 130 -6.99 11.93 -26.40
CA LYS A 130 -7.03 13.14 -27.25
C LYS A 130 -8.41 13.78 -27.24
N THR A 131 -9.46 13.01 -27.53
CA THR A 131 -10.84 13.53 -27.64
C THR A 131 -11.56 13.62 -26.28
N LYS A 132 -11.09 12.88 -25.27
CA LYS A 132 -11.74 12.69 -23.95
C LYS A 132 -13.07 11.94 -24.00
N GLU A 133 -13.40 11.36 -25.16
CA GLU A 133 -14.65 10.64 -25.34
C GLU A 133 -14.55 9.21 -24.79
N GLN A 134 -15.70 8.72 -24.31
CA GLN A 134 -15.88 7.32 -23.93
C GLN A 134 -15.93 6.49 -25.21
N SER A 135 -14.88 5.71 -25.47
CA SER A 135 -14.79 4.84 -26.64
C SER A 135 -15.60 3.56 -26.45
N LYS A 136 -15.49 2.92 -25.28
CA LYS A 136 -16.18 1.67 -24.97
C LYS A 136 -16.40 1.52 -23.47
N ILE A 137 -17.49 0.85 -23.10
CA ILE A 137 -17.80 0.45 -21.72
C ILE A 137 -17.87 -1.08 -21.68
N PHE A 138 -17.16 -1.68 -20.74
CA PHE A 138 -17.11 -3.12 -20.50
C PHE A 138 -17.99 -3.46 -19.28
N THR A 139 -19.08 -4.19 -19.50
CA THR A 139 -20.15 -4.41 -18.51
C THR A 139 -20.46 -5.91 -18.32
N LYS A 140 -19.55 -6.64 -17.68
CA LYS A 140 -19.78 -8.06 -17.34
C LYS A 140 -19.54 -8.41 -15.87
N HIS A 141 -18.65 -7.69 -15.20
CA HIS A 141 -18.40 -7.93 -13.79
C HIS A 141 -19.65 -7.72 -12.95
N THR A 142 -19.83 -8.58 -11.96
CA THR A 142 -21.01 -8.55 -11.07
C THR A 142 -20.75 -7.76 -9.79
N ASP A 143 -19.48 -7.45 -9.52
CA ASP A 143 -19.01 -6.71 -8.36
C ASP A 143 -17.83 -5.79 -8.71
N PHE A 144 -17.32 -5.05 -7.73
CA PHE A 144 -16.34 -3.98 -7.91
C PHE A 144 -15.10 -4.43 -8.68
N VAL A 145 -14.73 -3.69 -9.73
CA VAL A 145 -13.45 -3.89 -10.40
C VAL A 145 -12.35 -3.32 -9.51
N LYS A 146 -11.29 -4.08 -9.27
CA LYS A 146 -10.19 -3.70 -8.37
C LYS A 146 -8.88 -3.50 -9.10
N SER A 147 -8.63 -4.29 -10.12
CA SER A 147 -7.37 -4.30 -10.85
C SER A 147 -7.57 -4.53 -12.33
N LEU A 148 -6.58 -4.08 -13.10
CA LEU A 148 -6.51 -4.33 -14.51
C LEU A 148 -5.05 -4.46 -14.92
N THR A 149 -4.79 -5.25 -15.95
CA THR A 149 -3.50 -5.27 -16.65
C THR A 149 -3.71 -5.48 -18.14
N ILE A 150 -2.76 -5.04 -18.95
CA ILE A 150 -2.89 -5.00 -20.41
C ILE A 150 -1.73 -5.78 -21.01
N ALA A 151 -2.05 -6.76 -21.84
CA ALA A 151 -1.10 -7.39 -22.74
C ALA A 151 -1.01 -6.54 -24.01
N HIS A 152 0.12 -5.86 -24.20
CA HIS A 152 0.33 -4.93 -25.30
C HIS A 152 0.55 -5.65 -26.63
N THR A 153 1.10 -6.86 -26.62
CA THR A 153 1.36 -7.63 -27.85
C THR A 153 0.07 -8.08 -28.53
N THR A 154 -0.92 -8.51 -27.74
CA THR A 154 -2.20 -9.04 -28.24
C THR A 154 -3.32 -7.98 -28.22
N GLY A 155 -3.14 -6.89 -27.46
CA GLY A 155 -4.21 -5.92 -27.21
C GLY A 155 -5.32 -6.51 -26.32
N THR A 156 -4.95 -7.37 -25.38
CA THR A 156 -5.89 -8.00 -24.43
C THR A 156 -5.85 -7.28 -23.10
N LEU A 157 -7.02 -6.93 -22.57
CA LEU A 157 -7.19 -6.39 -21.23
C LEU A 157 -7.65 -7.51 -20.30
N TYR A 158 -6.97 -7.66 -19.16
CA TYR A 158 -7.42 -8.52 -18.07
C TYR A 158 -7.95 -7.64 -16.94
N SER A 159 -9.12 -7.98 -16.41
CA SER A 159 -9.73 -7.25 -15.30
C SER A 159 -10.05 -8.18 -14.14
N GLY A 160 -9.65 -7.77 -12.93
CA GLY A 160 -9.87 -8.48 -11.68
C GLY A 160 -10.93 -7.77 -10.85
N SER A 161 -11.85 -8.54 -10.29
CA SER A 161 -12.98 -8.00 -9.53
C SER A 161 -13.19 -8.73 -8.20
N SER A 162 -13.92 -8.05 -7.30
CA SER A 162 -14.50 -8.62 -6.08
C SER A 162 -15.43 -9.81 -6.36
N ASP A 163 -15.91 -9.98 -7.60
CA ASP A 163 -16.71 -11.14 -8.02
C ASP A 163 -15.89 -12.44 -8.14
N ARG A 164 -14.59 -12.39 -7.82
CA ARG A 164 -13.64 -13.52 -7.78
C ARG A 164 -13.23 -14.01 -9.17
N LEU A 165 -13.66 -13.31 -10.22
CA LEU A 165 -13.37 -13.65 -11.60
C LEU A 165 -12.28 -12.73 -12.14
N ILE A 166 -11.49 -13.29 -13.05
CA ILE A 166 -10.66 -12.51 -13.94
C ILE A 166 -11.24 -12.67 -15.34
N LEU A 167 -11.63 -11.56 -15.95
CA LEU A 167 -12.19 -11.51 -17.30
C LEU A 167 -11.14 -10.99 -18.27
N SER A 168 -11.19 -11.50 -19.49
CA SER A 168 -10.32 -11.09 -20.58
C SER A 168 -11.14 -10.39 -21.68
N TRP A 169 -10.62 -9.29 -22.21
CA TRP A 169 -11.32 -8.43 -23.15
C TRP A 169 -10.42 -8.08 -24.32
N ASN A 170 -10.96 -8.08 -25.52
CA ASN A 170 -10.26 -7.58 -26.68
C ASN A 170 -10.38 -6.05 -26.71
N LEU A 171 -9.28 -5.32 -26.60
CA LEU A 171 -9.29 -3.85 -26.60
C LEU A 171 -9.61 -3.23 -27.96
N ASN A 172 -9.50 -4.00 -29.05
CA ASN A 172 -9.81 -3.54 -30.39
C ASN A 172 -11.32 -3.47 -30.60
N ASP A 173 -12.00 -4.60 -30.36
CA ASP A 173 -13.43 -4.76 -30.63
C ASP A 173 -14.28 -4.37 -29.40
N GLY A 174 -13.68 -4.45 -28.22
CA GLY A 174 -14.33 -4.20 -26.94
C GLY A 174 -15.12 -5.40 -26.42
N ASP A 175 -14.93 -6.57 -27.02
CA ASP A 175 -15.69 -7.77 -26.73
C ASP A 175 -15.03 -8.62 -25.65
N LEU A 176 -15.87 -9.31 -24.88
CA LEU A 176 -15.43 -10.29 -23.89
C LEU A 176 -14.90 -11.52 -24.60
N LEU A 177 -13.67 -11.92 -24.28
CA LEU A 177 -13.09 -13.15 -24.76
C LEU A 177 -13.69 -14.36 -24.01
N PRO A 178 -13.75 -15.55 -24.64
CA PRO A 178 -14.39 -16.73 -24.04
C PRO A 178 -13.65 -17.26 -22.81
N VAL A 179 -12.39 -16.86 -22.61
CA VAL A 179 -11.55 -17.34 -21.52
C VAL A 179 -11.87 -16.57 -20.23
N ILE A 180 -12.43 -17.30 -19.27
CA ILE A 180 -12.75 -16.80 -17.92
C ILE A 180 -11.92 -17.59 -16.93
N MET A 181 -11.08 -16.91 -16.16
CA MET A 181 -10.25 -17.54 -15.14
C MET A 181 -11.05 -17.60 -13.83
N LYS A 182 -11.29 -18.81 -13.36
CA LYS A 182 -12.03 -19.12 -12.12
C LYS A 182 -11.14 -19.92 -11.19
N GLY A 183 -11.05 -19.53 -9.93
CA GLY A 183 -10.28 -20.29 -8.93
C GLY A 183 -10.09 -19.58 -7.60
N HIS A 184 -10.10 -18.24 -7.60
CA HIS A 184 -10.09 -17.49 -6.36
C HIS A 184 -11.39 -17.66 -5.57
N THR A 185 -11.26 -17.71 -4.25
CA THR A 185 -12.40 -17.87 -3.33
C THR A 185 -12.92 -16.53 -2.81
N ARG A 186 -12.11 -15.48 -2.93
CA ARG A 186 -12.43 -14.08 -2.59
C ARG A 186 -12.03 -13.14 -3.73
N GLY A 187 -12.30 -11.85 -3.54
CA GLY A 187 -12.03 -10.83 -4.56
C GLY A 187 -10.59 -10.82 -5.04
N VAL A 188 -10.40 -10.57 -6.33
CA VAL A 188 -9.08 -10.36 -6.94
C VAL A 188 -8.69 -8.91 -6.66
N GLU A 189 -7.59 -8.69 -5.96
CA GLU A 189 -7.14 -7.34 -5.59
C GLU A 189 -6.16 -6.77 -6.61
N ASP A 190 -5.28 -7.60 -7.20
CA ASP A 190 -4.29 -7.13 -8.18
C ASP A 190 -3.97 -8.16 -9.28
N LEU A 191 -3.49 -7.66 -10.42
CA LEU A 191 -3.15 -8.43 -11.61
C LEU A 191 -1.86 -7.91 -12.25
N VAL A 192 -0.98 -8.82 -12.63
CA VAL A 192 0.28 -8.47 -13.29
C VAL A 192 0.66 -9.54 -14.31
N LEU A 193 1.18 -9.11 -15.45
CA LEU A 193 1.72 -9.99 -16.48
C LEU A 193 3.23 -10.11 -16.30
N ASP A 194 3.79 -11.23 -16.75
CA ASP A 194 5.23 -11.35 -16.95
C ASP A 194 5.71 -10.48 -18.11
N GLU A 195 7.03 -10.25 -18.17
CA GLU A 195 7.64 -9.43 -19.23
C GLU A 195 7.42 -10.03 -20.63
N SER A 196 7.25 -11.36 -20.71
CA SER A 196 6.96 -12.07 -21.95
C SER A 196 5.46 -12.11 -22.32
N GLU A 197 4.59 -11.62 -21.45
CA GLU A 197 3.11 -11.71 -21.56
C GLU A 197 2.57 -13.14 -21.73
N THR A 198 3.35 -14.16 -21.35
CA THR A 198 2.98 -15.58 -21.41
C THR A 198 2.14 -16.00 -20.21
N TYR A 199 2.36 -15.40 -19.04
CA TYR A 199 1.71 -15.77 -17.80
C TYR A 199 1.08 -14.57 -17.11
N LEU A 200 -0.12 -14.78 -16.57
CA LEU A 200 -0.79 -13.81 -15.72
C LEU A 200 -0.70 -14.25 -14.27
N TYR A 201 -0.34 -13.33 -13.38
CA TYR A 201 -0.38 -13.53 -11.95
C TYR A 201 -1.50 -12.71 -11.33
N SER A 202 -2.21 -13.29 -10.38
CA SER A 202 -3.29 -12.63 -9.65
C SER A 202 -3.14 -12.74 -8.15
N ALA A 203 -3.33 -11.63 -7.47
CA ALA A 203 -3.41 -11.55 -6.02
C ALA A 203 -4.86 -11.45 -5.57
N SER A 204 -5.17 -12.08 -4.45
CA SER A 204 -6.54 -12.09 -3.93
C SER A 204 -6.59 -11.85 -2.42
N SER A 205 -7.76 -11.38 -2.01
CA SER A 205 -8.18 -11.35 -0.62
C SER A 205 -8.31 -12.75 0.02
N ASP A 206 -8.14 -13.83 -0.73
CA ASP A 206 -8.10 -15.20 -0.21
C ASP A 206 -6.72 -15.64 0.28
N SER A 207 -5.74 -14.74 0.35
CA SER A 207 -4.33 -14.97 0.71
C SER A 207 -3.46 -15.69 -0.32
N HIS A 208 -4.03 -16.14 -1.44
CA HIS A 208 -3.29 -16.87 -2.46
C HIS A 208 -2.91 -15.96 -3.61
N ILE A 209 -1.74 -16.24 -4.19
CA ILE A 209 -1.36 -15.72 -5.50
C ILE A 209 -1.45 -16.89 -6.49
N ARG A 210 -1.98 -16.65 -7.69
CA ARG A 210 -2.15 -17.68 -8.70
C ARG A 210 -1.46 -17.30 -10.00
N LYS A 211 -0.78 -18.26 -10.62
CA LYS A 211 -0.23 -18.19 -11.98
C LYS A 211 -1.23 -18.80 -12.95
N TRP A 212 -1.52 -18.10 -14.03
CA TRP A 212 -2.49 -18.49 -15.03
C TRP A 212 -1.86 -18.57 -16.41
N ASN A 213 -2.37 -19.48 -17.23
CA ASN A 213 -2.21 -19.40 -18.67
C ASN A 213 -3.33 -18.51 -19.24
N PRO A 214 -3.04 -17.32 -19.77
CA PRO A 214 -4.06 -16.40 -20.29
C PRO A 214 -4.81 -16.95 -21.51
N THR A 215 -4.22 -17.89 -22.26
CA THR A 215 -4.81 -18.47 -23.47
C THR A 215 -5.84 -19.56 -23.13
N THR A 216 -5.55 -20.39 -22.12
CA THR A 216 -6.45 -21.49 -21.74
C THR A 216 -7.35 -21.13 -20.55
N GLY A 217 -6.95 -20.16 -19.74
CA GLY A 217 -7.62 -19.79 -18.49
C GLY A 217 -7.32 -20.74 -17.33
N GLU A 218 -6.39 -21.68 -17.50
CA GLU A 218 -6.02 -22.66 -16.49
C GLU A 218 -5.09 -22.07 -15.44
N CYS A 219 -5.30 -22.46 -14.18
CA CYS A 219 -4.40 -22.13 -13.07
C CYS A 219 -3.25 -23.14 -13.09
N LEU A 220 -2.03 -22.66 -13.35
CA LEU A 220 -0.83 -23.49 -13.47
C LEU A 220 -0.17 -23.74 -12.12
N GLN A 221 -0.20 -22.73 -11.24
CA GLN A 221 0.49 -22.77 -9.96
C GLN A 221 -0.19 -21.86 -8.95
N ILE A 222 -0.11 -22.23 -7.68
CA ILE A 222 -0.62 -21.47 -6.54
C ILE A 222 0.56 -21.22 -5.60
N PHE A 223 0.71 -19.97 -5.18
CA PHE A 223 1.72 -19.56 -4.21
C PHE A 223 1.04 -19.38 -2.85
N GLU A 224 1.49 -20.17 -1.88
CA GLU A 224 0.88 -20.30 -0.55
C GLU A 224 1.93 -19.97 0.51
N ASP A 225 1.78 -18.80 1.16
CA ASP A 225 2.61 -18.41 2.31
C ASP A 225 2.02 -17.19 3.06
N HIS A 226 1.35 -16.29 2.34
CA HIS A 226 0.66 -15.16 2.95
C HIS A 226 -0.48 -15.63 3.87
N LEU A 227 -0.65 -14.94 5.00
CA LEU A 227 -1.64 -15.33 6.01
C LEU A 227 -3.02 -14.70 5.76
N THR A 228 -3.06 -13.58 5.02
CA THR A 228 -4.27 -12.79 4.77
C THR A 228 -4.24 -12.15 3.38
N SER A 229 -5.15 -11.22 3.08
CA SER A 229 -5.30 -10.59 1.76
C SER A 229 -3.98 -10.11 1.16
N VAL A 230 -3.73 -10.46 -0.10
CA VAL A 230 -2.64 -9.90 -0.90
C VAL A 230 -3.21 -8.73 -1.69
N TYR A 231 -2.65 -7.54 -1.52
CA TYR A 231 -3.17 -6.31 -2.09
C TYR A 231 -2.52 -5.89 -3.39
N PHE A 232 -1.25 -6.22 -3.60
CA PHE A 232 -0.50 -5.72 -4.75
C PHE A 232 0.59 -6.71 -5.16
N LEU A 233 0.85 -6.78 -6.47
CA LEU A 233 1.90 -7.58 -7.09
C LEU A 233 2.78 -6.73 -7.99
N ARG A 234 4.06 -7.10 -8.07
CA ARG A 234 4.99 -6.52 -9.04
C ARG A 234 5.92 -7.61 -9.55
N LEU A 235 6.06 -7.68 -10.88
CA LEU A 235 7.19 -8.37 -11.49
C LEU A 235 8.27 -7.35 -11.87
N PHE A 236 9.52 -7.77 -11.65
CA PHE A 236 10.71 -7.07 -12.07
C PHE A 236 11.85 -8.08 -12.19
N ASP A 237 12.46 -8.20 -13.38
CA ASP A 237 13.63 -9.06 -13.61
C ASP A 237 13.36 -10.53 -13.23
N GLU A 238 12.25 -11.09 -13.72
CA GLU A 238 11.79 -12.47 -13.45
C GLU A 238 11.55 -12.81 -11.96
N VAL A 239 11.45 -11.79 -11.10
CA VAL A 239 11.11 -11.94 -9.68
C VAL A 239 9.76 -11.33 -9.41
N MET A 240 8.91 -12.06 -8.68
CA MET A 240 7.63 -11.54 -8.21
C MET A 240 7.74 -11.04 -6.76
N TRP A 241 7.12 -9.90 -6.52
CA TRP A 241 6.99 -9.26 -5.23
C TRP A 241 5.52 -9.11 -4.88
N SER A 242 5.16 -9.33 -3.62
CA SER A 242 3.79 -9.20 -3.15
C SER A 242 3.70 -8.39 -1.86
N ALA A 243 2.69 -7.53 -1.76
CA ALA A 243 2.35 -6.80 -0.54
C ALA A 243 1.01 -7.29 0.03
N SER A 244 0.95 -7.47 1.35
CA SER A 244 -0.20 -8.08 2.02
C SER A 244 -0.64 -7.34 3.30
N ALA A 245 -1.91 -7.59 3.66
CA ALA A 245 -2.48 -7.26 4.96
C ALA A 245 -1.84 -8.03 6.13
N ASP A 246 -1.04 -9.08 5.87
CA ASP A 246 -0.32 -9.79 6.92
C ASP A 246 0.92 -9.04 7.44
N LYS A 247 1.08 -7.78 6.99
CA LYS A 247 2.18 -6.87 7.33
C LYS A 247 3.52 -7.34 6.79
N THR A 248 3.52 -8.10 5.70
CA THR A 248 4.74 -8.52 5.04
C THR A 248 4.75 -8.14 3.57
N VAL A 249 5.96 -7.90 3.06
CA VAL A 249 6.25 -7.98 1.64
C VAL A 249 7.08 -9.23 1.41
N LYS A 250 6.71 -10.03 0.41
CA LYS A 250 7.41 -11.29 0.10
C LYS A 250 7.99 -11.23 -1.30
N ARG A 251 9.20 -11.78 -1.44
CA ARG A 251 9.88 -12.06 -2.70
C ARG A 251 9.68 -13.52 -3.05
N TRP A 252 9.23 -13.80 -4.25
CA TRP A 252 8.91 -15.14 -4.73
C TRP A 252 9.85 -15.56 -5.84
N ASP A 253 10.25 -16.82 -5.78
CA ASP A 253 10.84 -17.54 -6.89
C ASP A 253 9.71 -18.10 -7.75
N LEU A 254 9.66 -17.67 -9.02
CA LEU A 254 8.61 -18.04 -9.98
C LEU A 254 8.70 -19.49 -10.44
N ASP A 255 9.88 -20.12 -10.38
CA ASP A 255 10.08 -21.50 -10.81
C ASP A 255 9.64 -22.46 -9.71
N THR A 256 10.07 -22.20 -8.47
CA THR A 256 9.77 -23.09 -7.34
C THR A 256 8.44 -22.79 -6.66
N GLY A 257 7.92 -21.57 -6.81
CA GLY A 257 6.73 -21.11 -6.11
C GLY A 257 6.94 -20.79 -4.64
N LYS A 258 8.20 -20.76 -4.18
CA LYS A 258 8.55 -20.56 -2.78
C LYS A 258 8.94 -19.12 -2.50
N VAL A 259 8.79 -18.74 -1.23
CA VAL A 259 9.26 -17.46 -0.73
C VAL A 259 10.77 -17.52 -0.55
N ASP A 260 11.46 -16.57 -1.18
CA ASP A 260 12.90 -16.37 -1.04
C ASP A 260 13.19 -15.50 0.19
N THR A 261 12.59 -14.31 0.27
CA THR A 261 12.81 -13.34 1.35
C THR A 261 11.50 -12.70 1.81
N THR A 262 11.38 -12.45 3.11
CA THR A 262 10.23 -11.74 3.72
C THR A 262 10.68 -10.46 4.41
N PHE A 263 9.99 -9.36 4.13
CA PHE A 263 10.24 -8.03 4.69
C PHE A 263 9.09 -7.65 5.64
N PRO A 264 9.32 -7.66 6.97
CA PRO A 264 8.28 -7.34 7.96
C PRO A 264 7.99 -5.83 8.01
N HIS A 265 6.73 -5.49 8.23
CA HIS A 265 6.23 -4.12 8.39
C HIS A 265 5.39 -4.02 9.68
N PRO A 266 5.22 -2.81 10.25
CA PRO A 266 4.42 -2.64 11.47
C PRO A 266 2.90 -2.76 11.21
N ASP A 267 2.45 -2.45 10.00
CA ASP A 267 1.05 -2.52 9.58
C ASP A 267 0.91 -2.97 8.11
N PHE A 268 -0.32 -2.97 7.59
CA PHE A 268 -0.68 -3.46 6.27
C PHE A 268 0.09 -2.74 5.16
N VAL A 269 0.60 -3.52 4.20
CA VAL A 269 1.29 -2.99 3.03
C VAL A 269 0.35 -3.00 1.85
N LYS A 270 0.19 -1.85 1.18
CA LYS A 270 -0.80 -1.65 0.11
C LYS A 270 -0.19 -1.55 -1.27
N CYS A 271 1.00 -0.99 -1.36
CA CYS A 271 1.67 -0.76 -2.63
C CYS A 271 3.17 -0.96 -2.47
N LEU A 272 3.81 -1.35 -3.57
CA LEU A 272 5.25 -1.53 -3.61
C LEU A 272 5.77 -1.19 -5.00
N ALA A 273 7.06 -0.88 -5.08
CA ALA A 273 7.76 -0.74 -6.32
C ALA A 273 9.24 -1.10 -6.16
N VAL A 274 9.86 -1.54 -7.25
CA VAL A 274 11.26 -1.97 -7.29
C VAL A 274 12.06 -1.02 -8.17
N LEU A 275 13.17 -0.50 -7.64
CA LEU A 275 14.07 0.42 -8.33
C LEU A 275 15.51 -0.08 -8.20
N GLY A 276 15.94 -0.92 -9.14
CA GLY A 276 17.26 -1.52 -9.12
C GLY A 276 17.46 -2.36 -7.85
N PRO A 277 18.44 -2.05 -6.98
CA PRO A 277 18.67 -2.79 -5.73
C PRO A 277 17.72 -2.42 -4.59
N TYR A 278 16.79 -1.48 -4.81
CA TYR A 278 15.93 -0.96 -3.76
C TYR A 278 14.49 -1.42 -3.92
N LEU A 279 13.90 -1.87 -2.81
CA LEU A 279 12.47 -2.13 -2.68
C LEU A 279 11.84 -0.95 -1.94
N ILE A 280 10.78 -0.38 -2.50
CA ILE A 280 10.06 0.76 -1.92
C ILE A 280 8.64 0.30 -1.61
N THR A 281 8.18 0.52 -0.37
CA THR A 281 6.89 0.04 0.11
C THR A 281 6.08 1.17 0.73
N GLY A 282 4.76 1.07 0.65
CA GLY A 282 3.81 1.99 1.27
C GLY A 282 2.56 1.28 1.73
N GLY A 283 1.96 1.77 2.80
CA GLY A 283 0.85 1.08 3.46
C GLY A 283 0.00 1.95 4.37
N ARG A 284 -0.67 1.28 5.30
CA ARG A 284 -1.62 1.88 6.25
C ARG A 284 -0.95 2.75 7.30
N ASP A 285 0.31 2.49 7.59
CA ASP A 285 1.08 3.22 8.60
C ASP A 285 1.63 4.56 8.10
N GLU A 286 1.22 5.02 6.91
CA GLU A 286 1.51 6.36 6.34
C GLU A 286 2.98 6.54 5.90
N VAL A 287 3.88 5.64 6.30
CA VAL A 287 5.33 5.73 6.06
C VAL A 287 5.70 4.99 4.79
N ILE A 288 6.52 5.64 3.96
CA ILE A 288 7.14 5.01 2.80
C ILE A 288 8.51 4.48 3.24
N ARG A 289 8.79 3.20 3.00
CA ARG A 289 10.08 2.59 3.38
C ARG A 289 10.89 2.22 2.15
N VAL A 290 12.19 2.41 2.25
CA VAL A 290 13.16 1.96 1.25
C VAL A 290 14.04 0.89 1.88
N PHE A 291 14.01 -0.30 1.31
CA PHE A 291 14.82 -1.45 1.70
C PHE A 291 15.92 -1.69 0.67
N ASP A 292 17.06 -2.17 1.14
CA ASP A 292 18.08 -2.79 0.30
C ASP A 292 17.71 -4.26 0.08
N ILE A 293 17.51 -4.66 -1.18
CA ILE A 293 17.16 -6.04 -1.54
C ILE A 293 18.30 -7.00 -1.18
N GLY A 294 19.56 -6.56 -1.32
CA GLY A 294 20.73 -7.42 -1.08
C GLY A 294 20.94 -7.74 0.40
N THR A 295 20.67 -6.79 1.29
CA THR A 295 20.87 -6.97 2.74
C THR A 295 19.59 -7.25 3.52
N GLY A 296 18.42 -7.01 2.93
CA GLY A 296 17.12 -7.15 3.58
C GLY A 296 16.79 -6.06 4.60
N LYS A 297 17.64 -5.03 4.74
CA LYS A 297 17.53 -4.00 5.78
C LYS A 297 16.81 -2.75 5.26
N THR A 298 16.04 -2.12 6.15
CA THR A 298 15.49 -0.78 5.93
C THR A 298 16.64 0.22 5.89
N ILE A 299 16.78 0.92 4.76
CA ILE A 299 17.76 2.00 4.57
C ILE A 299 17.17 3.32 5.06
N LYS A 300 15.90 3.56 4.74
CA LYS A 300 15.28 4.87 4.95
C LYS A 300 13.78 4.73 5.19
N GLU A 301 13.28 5.50 6.14
CA GLU A 301 11.87 5.75 6.36
C GLU A 301 11.55 7.19 5.94
N ILE A 302 10.54 7.35 5.09
CA ILE A 302 10.14 8.63 4.51
C ILE A 302 8.75 8.96 5.05
N GLU A 303 8.69 9.95 5.92
CA GLU A 303 7.45 10.50 6.45
C GLU A 303 6.97 11.69 5.61
N GLY A 304 5.67 11.78 5.40
CA GLY A 304 5.08 12.78 4.51
C GLY A 304 3.57 12.77 4.56
N HIS A 305 3.01 11.65 4.12
CA HIS A 305 1.58 11.41 4.16
C HIS A 305 1.06 11.37 5.60
N PHE A 306 -0.20 11.76 5.77
CA PHE A 306 -0.90 11.71 7.05
C PHE A 306 -2.11 10.76 7.03
N ASP A 307 -2.23 9.98 5.96
CA ASP A 307 -3.19 8.89 5.83
C ASP A 307 -2.58 7.79 4.95
N GLU A 308 -3.26 6.65 4.86
CA GLU A 308 -2.80 5.45 4.15
C GLU A 308 -2.29 5.72 2.73
N VAL A 309 -1.11 5.18 2.41
CA VAL A 309 -0.52 5.22 1.07
C VAL A 309 -1.15 4.12 0.22
N SER A 310 -2.11 4.52 -0.59
CA SER A 310 -2.94 3.61 -1.40
C SER A 310 -2.24 3.03 -2.62
N CYS A 311 -1.38 3.82 -3.27
CA CYS A 311 -0.78 3.46 -4.55
C CYS A 311 0.58 4.12 -4.74
N MET A 312 1.41 3.48 -5.57
CA MET A 312 2.77 3.90 -5.87
C MET A 312 3.08 3.63 -7.35
N ALA A 313 3.85 4.51 -7.99
CA ALA A 313 4.48 4.21 -9.25
C ALA A 313 5.86 4.85 -9.35
N ILE A 314 6.69 4.28 -10.22
CA ILE A 314 8.06 4.71 -10.43
C ILE A 314 8.24 5.13 -11.88
N ARG A 315 9.02 6.20 -12.09
CA ARG A 315 9.51 6.59 -13.40
C ARG A 315 10.93 7.15 -13.26
N GLY A 316 11.91 6.45 -13.84
CA GLY A 316 13.31 6.78 -13.63
C GLY A 316 13.69 6.64 -12.17
N THR A 317 14.27 7.69 -11.57
CA THR A 317 14.64 7.74 -10.14
C THR A 317 13.58 8.38 -9.25
N MET A 318 12.43 8.76 -9.82
CA MET A 318 11.33 9.41 -9.11
C MET A 318 10.25 8.39 -8.75
N VAL A 319 9.78 8.49 -7.51
CA VAL A 319 8.66 7.71 -6.98
C VAL A 319 7.49 8.65 -6.75
N TYR A 320 6.33 8.28 -7.26
CA TYR A 320 5.08 8.97 -7.04
C TYR A 320 4.21 8.14 -6.11
N THR A 321 3.65 8.78 -5.09
CA THR A 321 2.77 8.12 -4.12
C THR A 321 1.44 8.84 -4.03
N GLY A 322 0.35 8.08 -4.00
CA GLY A 322 -0.99 8.58 -3.82
C GLY A 322 -1.58 8.08 -2.50
N SER A 323 -2.18 8.97 -1.72
CA SER A 323 -2.73 8.63 -0.40
C SER A 323 -4.21 9.00 -0.27
N LEU A 324 -4.85 8.39 0.72
CA LEU A 324 -6.19 8.75 1.17
C LEU A 324 -6.24 10.15 1.83
N ASP A 325 -5.09 10.77 2.04
CA ASP A 325 -4.93 12.17 2.48
C ASP A 325 -5.25 13.20 1.38
N CYS A 326 -5.69 12.74 0.20
CA CYS A 326 -5.99 13.52 -0.99
C CYS A 326 -4.76 14.20 -1.62
N THR A 327 -3.55 13.72 -1.35
CA THR A 327 -2.32 14.23 -1.95
C THR A 327 -1.64 13.20 -2.85
N VAL A 328 -1.04 13.71 -3.92
CA VAL A 328 0.01 12.99 -4.67
C VAL A 328 1.33 13.63 -4.32
N ARG A 329 2.30 12.83 -3.86
CA ARG A 329 3.64 13.28 -3.50
C ARG A 329 4.67 12.65 -4.43
N ARG A 330 5.79 13.35 -4.60
CA ARG A 330 6.95 12.90 -5.39
C ARG A 330 8.18 12.80 -4.51
N TRP A 331 8.96 11.75 -4.73
CA TRP A 331 10.16 11.45 -3.94
C TRP A 331 11.31 11.14 -4.88
N SER A 332 12.44 11.83 -4.70
CA SER A 332 13.70 11.46 -5.34
C SER A 332 14.32 10.33 -4.52
N VAL A 333 14.56 9.20 -5.17
CA VAL A 333 15.28 8.08 -4.58
C VAL A 333 16.56 7.88 -5.38
N THR A 334 17.53 8.76 -5.11
CA THR A 334 18.88 8.64 -5.67
C THR A 334 19.83 8.09 -4.61
N ALA A 335 20.88 7.37 -5.02
CA ALA A 335 21.91 6.87 -4.09
C ALA A 335 22.47 7.99 -3.17
N LYS A 336 22.59 9.22 -3.67
CA LYS A 336 23.00 10.39 -2.87
C LYS A 336 22.00 10.73 -1.75
N ASP A 337 20.70 10.66 -2.04
CA ASP A 337 19.62 10.96 -1.10
C ASP A 337 19.50 9.90 0.01
N LEU A 338 19.98 8.68 -0.27
CA LEU A 338 20.06 7.57 0.68
C LEU A 338 21.32 7.66 1.57
N ILE A 339 22.44 8.13 1.02
CA ILE A 339 23.69 8.33 1.78
C ILE A 339 23.56 9.52 2.75
N GLN A 340 23.01 10.66 2.30
CA GLN A 340 22.85 11.84 3.15
C GLN A 340 21.89 11.60 4.34
N SER A 341 20.87 10.76 4.19
CA SER A 341 20.00 10.38 5.30
C SER A 341 20.71 9.51 6.33
N ASN A 342 21.59 8.60 5.90
CA ASN A 342 22.37 7.76 6.82
C ASN A 342 23.33 8.59 7.67
N ASP A 343 23.94 9.65 7.11
CA ASP A 343 24.82 10.55 7.87
C ASP A 343 24.02 11.49 8.80
N ALA A 344 22.82 11.91 8.40
CA ALA A 344 21.90 12.69 9.24
C ALA A 344 21.29 11.87 10.40
N GLU A 345 21.01 10.58 10.18
CA GLU A 345 20.56 9.66 11.24
C GLU A 345 21.70 9.24 12.15
N LYS A 346 22.90 8.98 11.62
CA LYS A 346 24.11 8.78 12.44
C LYS A 346 24.40 9.99 13.32
N SER A 347 24.40 11.19 12.77
CA SER A 347 24.61 12.42 13.56
C SER A 347 23.50 12.68 14.57
N LYS A 348 22.22 12.34 14.30
CA LYS A 348 21.14 12.36 15.31
C LYS A 348 21.29 11.29 16.39
N SER A 349 21.74 10.09 16.03
CA SER A 349 22.03 9.01 16.99
C SER A 349 23.26 9.32 17.85
N GLU A 350 24.28 9.95 17.27
CA GLU A 350 25.48 10.46 17.95
C GLU A 350 25.18 11.69 18.81
N TYR A 351 24.23 12.54 18.40
CA TYR A 351 23.70 13.61 19.26
C TYR A 351 22.88 13.04 20.43
N LYS A 352 22.13 11.96 20.23
CA LYS A 352 21.42 11.26 21.32
C LYS A 352 22.39 10.53 22.26
N SER A 353 23.49 9.97 21.75
CA SER A 353 24.51 9.34 22.59
C SER A 353 25.44 10.35 23.27
N SER A 354 25.72 11.51 22.65
CA SER A 354 26.55 12.57 23.24
C SER A 354 25.78 13.49 24.19
N SER A 355 24.46 13.62 24.05
CA SER A 355 23.59 14.21 25.08
C SER A 355 23.38 13.30 26.30
N LEU A 356 23.79 12.04 26.20
CA LEU A 356 23.94 11.09 27.32
C LEU A 356 25.38 11.00 27.85
N SER A 357 26.31 11.85 27.39
CA SER A 357 27.69 11.86 27.85
C SER A 357 28.19 13.26 28.21
N THR A 358 27.66 13.86 29.27
CA THR A 358 28.37 14.91 30.00
C THR A 358 28.34 14.66 31.51
N THR A 359 29.55 14.57 32.07
CA THR A 359 29.93 14.57 33.49
C THR A 359 29.52 13.37 34.36
N ALA A 360 30.25 12.25 34.20
CA ALA A 360 30.50 11.31 35.30
C ALA A 360 31.68 11.80 36.15
N THR A 361 31.40 12.65 37.13
CA THR A 361 32.28 12.82 38.31
C THR A 361 31.96 11.73 39.32
N LYS A 362 32.99 11.00 39.75
CA LYS A 362 32.94 9.92 40.74
C LYS A 362 32.31 10.37 42.05
N THR A 363 31.10 9.87 42.33
CA THR A 363 30.58 9.59 43.67
C THR A 363 29.59 8.44 43.54
N LYS A 364 29.82 7.33 44.27
CA LYS A 364 28.91 6.19 44.33
C LYS A 364 27.53 6.67 44.85
N PRO A 365 26.42 6.35 44.19
CA PRO A 365 25.11 6.37 44.83
C PRO A 365 24.72 4.93 45.23
N ASP A 366 24.42 4.73 46.51
CA ASP A 366 23.56 3.64 46.95
C ASP A 366 22.15 3.93 46.42
N PHE A 367 21.61 3.04 45.61
CA PHE A 367 20.19 3.00 45.28
C PHE A 367 19.60 1.78 46.00
N SER A 368 19.17 1.97 47.25
CA SER A 368 18.08 1.16 47.80
C SER A 368 16.78 1.67 47.18
N LEU A 369 15.96 0.75 46.69
CA LEU A 369 14.67 1.01 46.04
C LEU A 369 13.47 0.85 46.99
N LEU A 370 13.71 0.77 48.30
CA LEU A 370 12.67 0.62 49.32
C LEU A 370 12.75 1.75 50.35
N THR A 371 11.60 2.10 50.90
CA THR A 371 11.53 2.91 52.13
C THR A 371 11.95 2.09 53.35
N GLU A 372 12.49 2.71 54.40
CA GLU A 372 12.92 2.02 55.65
C GLU A 372 11.79 1.20 56.31
N GLU A 373 10.54 1.56 56.02
CA GLU A 373 9.34 0.84 56.48
C GLU A 373 9.11 -0.46 55.67
N GLU A 374 9.36 -0.44 54.36
CA GLU A 374 9.24 -1.61 53.48
C GLU A 374 10.38 -2.63 53.68
N GLU A 375 11.60 -2.18 53.99
CA GLU A 375 12.71 -3.10 54.33
C GLU A 375 12.46 -3.85 55.65
N LYS A 376 11.73 -3.22 56.58
CA LYS A 376 11.40 -3.82 57.88
C LYS A 376 10.28 -4.85 57.78
N GLU A 377 9.28 -4.61 56.94
CA GLU A 377 8.23 -5.59 56.64
C GLU A 377 8.77 -6.83 55.90
N LEU A 378 9.75 -6.66 55.00
CA LEU A 378 10.42 -7.77 54.32
C LEU A 378 11.27 -8.63 55.27
N ALA A 379 11.92 -8.01 56.26
CA ALA A 379 12.71 -8.72 57.26
C ALA A 379 11.83 -9.60 58.17
N GLU A 380 10.66 -9.09 58.59
CA GLU A 380 9.70 -9.89 59.38
C GLU A 380 9.09 -11.04 58.56
N LEU A 381 8.91 -10.86 57.24
CA LEU A 381 8.40 -11.91 56.36
C LEU A 381 9.40 -13.04 56.13
N MET A 382 10.70 -12.75 56.04
CA MET A 382 11.73 -13.78 55.85
C MET A 382 12.09 -14.55 57.12
N GLU A 383 11.83 -14.01 58.32
CA GLU A 383 12.02 -14.75 59.58
C GLU A 383 10.87 -15.74 59.87
N SER A 384 9.79 -15.71 59.10
CA SER A 384 8.61 -16.58 59.30
C SER A 384 8.59 -17.87 58.49
N ASP A 385 9.61 -18.10 57.63
CA ASP A 385 9.70 -19.29 56.75
C ASP A 385 10.73 -20.34 57.22
N ASP A 386 11.35 -20.16 58.39
CA ASP A 386 12.26 -21.13 59.03
C ASP A 386 11.68 -21.66 60.37
N GLU A 387 10.50 -22.28 60.37
CA GLU A 387 10.09 -23.31 61.37
C GLU A 387 9.22 -24.43 60.77
#